data_AF-A0AAN9UGG1-F1
#
_entry.id   AF-A0AAN9UGG1-F1
#
_cell.length_a   1.000
_cell.length_b   1.000
_cell.length_c   1.000
_cell.angle_alpha   90.00
_cell.angle_beta   90.00
_cell.angle_gamma   90.00
#
_symmetry.space_group_name_H-M   'P 1'
#
loop_
_entity.id
_entity.type
_entity.pdbx_description
1 polymer ?
#
loop_
_entity_poly.entity_id
_entity_poly.type
_entity_poly.pdbx_seq_one_letter_code
_entity_poly.pdbx_strand_id
1 'polypeptide(L)'
;MIIRRCDPRNTVDSIREDLDHIHNLIVIDVEFLGGSCYIKTNSVHNAMFARTCMMSRAKYKGSRIEWDVDECDQPIEIVQKAPVKPQQAPGPKKAQANMRNRFATLRLDDDDDETDDKFDTSSELRSPSTVNVTA
;
A
#
# COMPACT_ATOMS: atom_id res chain seq x y z
N MET A 1 11.20 -7.45 2.43
CA MET A 1 12.06 -6.99 3.55
C MET A 1 13.42 -7.67 3.46
N ILE A 2 14.45 -7.10 4.09
CA ILE A 2 15.82 -7.65 4.04
C ILE A 2 16.42 -7.81 5.44
N ILE A 3 17.10 -8.93 5.67
CA ILE A 3 17.91 -9.20 6.87
C ILE A 3 19.38 -9.14 6.46
N ARG A 4 20.09 -8.10 6.90
CA ARG A 4 21.53 -7.96 6.68
C ARG A 4 22.32 -8.72 7.74
N ARG A 5 23.46 -9.29 7.31
CA ARG A 5 24.35 -10.09 8.16
C ARG A 5 23.58 -11.25 8.79
N CYS A 6 22.91 -12.01 7.94
CA CYS A 6 22.19 -13.20 8.36
C CYS A 6 23.19 -14.29 8.76
N ASP A 7 22.95 -14.96 9.89
CA ASP A 7 23.77 -16.10 10.30
C ASP A 7 23.64 -17.25 9.28
N PRO A 8 24.73 -17.92 8.88
CA PRO A 8 24.69 -19.07 7.96
C PRO A 8 23.80 -20.24 8.43
N ARG A 9 23.48 -20.30 9.72
CA ARG A 9 22.57 -21.30 10.30
C ARG A 9 21.11 -21.08 9.93
N ASN A 10 20.76 -19.89 9.45
CA ASN A 10 19.39 -19.57 9.05
C ASN A 10 19.11 -20.17 7.67
N THR A 11 18.35 -21.25 7.64
CA THR A 11 17.85 -21.85 6.40
C THR A 11 16.52 -21.23 5.99
N VAL A 12 16.15 -21.39 4.72
CA VAL A 12 14.84 -20.97 4.18
C VAL A 12 13.70 -21.52 5.05
N ASP A 13 13.74 -22.82 5.36
CA ASP A 13 12.68 -23.49 6.12
C ASP A 13 12.56 -22.93 7.54
N SER A 14 13.71 -22.65 8.18
CA SER A 14 13.72 -22.08 9.51
C SER A 14 13.13 -20.66 9.56
N ILE A 15 13.25 -19.89 8.47
CA ILE A 15 12.64 -18.56 8.36
C ILE A 15 11.13 -18.69 8.14
N ARG A 16 10.70 -19.66 7.34
CA ARG A 16 9.27 -19.93 7.13
C ARG A 16 8.58 -20.38 8.41
N GLU A 17 9.19 -21.28 9.17
CA GLU A 17 8.71 -21.69 10.49
C GLU A 17 8.63 -20.50 11.46
N ASP A 18 9.64 -19.63 11.44
CA ASP A 18 9.64 -18.42 12.25
C ASP A 18 8.53 -17.44 11.89
N LEU A 19 7.92 -17.54 10.71
CA LEU A 19 6.89 -16.62 10.21
C LEU A 19 5.48 -17.23 10.18
N ASP A 20 5.35 -18.56 10.23
CA ASP A 20 4.08 -19.31 10.09
C ASP A 20 3.01 -18.94 11.13
N HIS A 21 3.44 -18.63 12.35
CA HIS A 21 2.57 -18.19 13.44
C HIS A 21 1.90 -16.82 13.23
N ILE A 22 2.26 -16.06 12.19
CA ILE A 22 1.64 -14.76 11.89
C ILE A 22 0.42 -15.00 10.99
N HIS A 23 -0.77 -14.65 11.49
CA HIS A 23 -2.01 -14.86 10.76
C HIS A 23 -2.01 -14.14 9.40
N ASN A 24 -2.44 -14.86 8.36
CA ASN A 24 -2.58 -14.36 6.99
C ASN A 24 -1.27 -13.87 6.36
N LEU A 25 -0.11 -14.29 6.89
CA LEU A 25 1.18 -14.03 6.26
C LEU A 25 1.54 -15.18 5.31
N ILE A 26 1.78 -14.85 4.04
CA ILE A 26 2.29 -15.80 3.05
C ILE A 26 3.69 -15.33 2.64
N VAL A 27 4.68 -16.19 2.85
CA VAL A 27 6.05 -15.99 2.35
C VAL A 27 6.09 -16.44 0.90
N ILE A 28 6.20 -15.49 -0.02
CA ILE A 28 6.26 -15.73 -1.47
C ILE A 28 7.61 -16.36 -1.82
N ASP A 29 8.69 -15.74 -1.36
CA ASP A 29 10.05 -16.16 -1.70
C ASP A 29 11.06 -15.76 -0.62
N VAL A 30 12.13 -16.53 -0.52
CA VAL A 30 13.25 -16.29 0.39
C VAL A 30 14.56 -16.53 -0.35
N GLU A 31 15.29 -15.45 -0.61
CA GLU A 31 16.54 -15.50 -1.36
C GLU A 31 17.71 -15.09 -0.48
N PHE A 32 18.80 -15.87 -0.51
CA PHE A 32 20.04 -15.54 0.18
C PHE A 32 21.07 -15.00 -0.82
N LEU A 33 21.43 -13.74 -0.68
CA LEU A 33 22.38 -13.07 -1.56
C LEU A 33 23.41 -12.29 -0.74
N GLY A 34 24.69 -12.65 -0.89
CA GLY A 34 25.80 -11.92 -0.25
C GLY A 34 25.71 -11.85 1.28
N GLY A 35 25.24 -12.90 1.95
CA GLY A 35 25.05 -12.92 3.40
C GLY A 35 23.87 -12.07 3.90
N SER A 36 23.04 -11.57 2.98
CA SER A 36 21.75 -10.95 3.27
C SER A 36 20.63 -11.89 2.84
N CYS A 37 19.53 -11.89 3.60
CA CYS A 37 18.33 -12.66 3.28
C CYS A 37 17.22 -11.71 2.87
N TYR A 38 16.66 -11.94 1.69
CA TYR A 38 15.55 -11.22 1.10
C TYR A 38 14.29 -12.04 1.30
N ILE A 39 13.27 -11.44 1.90
CA ILE A 39 12.00 -12.11 2.21
C ILE A 39 10.91 -11.33 1.49
N LYS A 40 10.26 -11.98 0.53
CA LYS A 40 9.10 -11.46 -0.20
C LYS A 40 7.83 -12.02 0.43
N THR A 41 6.87 -11.15 0.72
CA THR A 41 5.62 -11.49 1.40
C THR A 41 4.43 -10.96 0.61
N ASN A 42 3.25 -11.58 0.80
CA ASN A 42 2.02 -11.18 0.11
C ASN A 42 1.48 -9.79 0.45
N SER A 43 1.95 -9.14 1.51
CA SER A 43 1.44 -7.86 1.98
C SER A 43 2.52 -7.03 2.68
N VAL A 44 2.58 -5.74 2.35
CA VAL A 44 3.44 -4.75 3.03
C VAL A 44 3.05 -4.61 4.50
N HIS A 45 1.74 -4.62 4.80
CA HIS A 45 1.25 -4.53 6.17
C HIS A 45 1.67 -5.74 7.00
N ASN A 46 1.58 -6.95 6.44
CA ASN A 46 2.00 -8.16 7.14
C ASN A 46 3.53 -8.22 7.31
N ALA A 47 4.28 -7.65 6.35
CA ALA A 47 5.72 -7.50 6.46
C ALA A 47 6.11 -6.67 7.70
N MET A 48 5.34 -5.64 8.07
CA MET A 48 5.55 -4.84 9.30
C MET A 48 5.53 -5.69 10.57
N PHE A 49 4.55 -6.58 10.69
CA PHE A 49 4.46 -7.51 11.83
C PHE A 49 5.57 -8.55 11.80
N ALA A 50 5.85 -9.12 10.63
CA ALA A 50 6.93 -10.08 10.45
C ALA A 50 8.28 -9.51 10.87
N ARG A 51 8.60 -8.26 10.49
CA ARG A 51 9.84 -7.60 10.94
C ARG A 51 9.94 -7.51 12.46
N THR A 52 8.87 -7.03 13.11
CA THR A 52 8.86 -6.87 14.56
C THR A 52 8.98 -8.22 15.28
N CYS A 53 8.32 -9.24 14.74
CA CYS A 53 8.45 -10.61 15.24
C CYS A 53 9.87 -11.16 15.06
N MET A 54 10.49 -10.98 13.90
CA MET A 54 11.87 -11.46 13.69
C MET A 54 12.86 -10.72 14.59
N MET A 55 12.68 -9.41 14.81
CA MET A 55 13.53 -8.62 15.72
C MET A 55 13.44 -9.09 17.19
N SER A 56 12.31 -9.66 17.62
CA SER A 56 12.16 -10.14 19.00
C SER A 56 12.81 -11.49 19.26
N ARG A 57 13.12 -12.27 18.21
CA ARG A 57 13.73 -13.60 18.33
C ARG A 57 15.25 -13.49 18.51
N ALA A 58 15.78 -14.23 19.49
CA ALA A 58 17.22 -14.28 19.76
C ALA A 58 18.06 -14.75 18.55
N LYS A 59 17.47 -15.55 17.66
CA LYS A 59 18.07 -16.06 16.43
C LYS A 59 18.55 -14.96 15.48
N TYR A 60 17.86 -13.82 15.45
CA TYR A 60 18.21 -12.68 14.60
C TYR A 60 18.92 -11.56 15.37
N LYS A 61 19.28 -11.81 16.63
CA LYS A 61 19.98 -10.83 17.47
C LYS A 61 21.37 -10.56 16.91
N GLY A 62 21.59 -9.32 16.48
CA GLY A 62 22.85 -8.89 15.83
C GLY A 62 22.76 -8.77 14.31
N SER A 63 21.73 -9.34 13.69
CA SER A 63 21.36 -9.04 12.30
C SER A 63 20.57 -7.73 12.23
N ARG A 64 20.68 -7.01 11.11
CA ARG A 64 19.99 -5.74 10.89
C ARG A 64 18.85 -5.95 9.90
N ILE A 65 17.61 -5.87 10.40
CA ILE A 65 16.40 -6.07 9.58
C ILE A 65 15.88 -4.72 9.08
N GLU A 66 15.80 -4.57 7.76
CA GLU A 66 15.42 -3.34 7.07
C GLU A 66 14.30 -3.56 6.06
N TRP A 67 13.71 -2.45 5.64
CA TRP A 67 12.81 -2.43 4.50
C TRP A 67 13.60 -2.45 3.20
N ASP A 68 13.08 -3.22 2.26
CA ASP A 68 13.55 -3.16 0.88
C ASP A 68 12.62 -2.20 0.10
N VAL A 69 12.93 -1.93 -1.16
CA VAL A 69 12.06 -1.13 -2.04
C VAL A 69 10.65 -1.73 -2.06
N ASP A 70 9.63 -0.90 -1.84
CA ASP A 70 8.25 -1.32 -1.93
C ASP A 70 7.85 -1.47 -3.40
N GLU A 71 7.39 -2.66 -3.79
CA GLU A 71 6.86 -2.94 -5.12
C GLU A 71 5.44 -2.37 -5.30
N CYS A 72 4.71 -2.16 -4.21
CA CYS A 72 3.33 -1.65 -4.22
C CYS A 72 3.23 -0.13 -4.35
N ASP A 73 4.26 0.61 -3.97
CA ASP A 73 4.32 2.08 -4.08
C ASP A 73 5.00 2.54 -5.39
N GLN A 74 5.33 1.60 -6.27
CA GLN A 74 5.90 1.95 -7.58
C GLN A 74 4.81 2.51 -8.50
N PRO A 75 5.13 3.51 -9.33
CA PRO A 75 4.21 3.98 -10.35
C PRO A 75 3.70 2.81 -11.17
N ILE A 76 2.38 2.64 -11.24
CA ILE A 76 1.76 1.61 -12.07
C ILE A 76 2.29 1.79 -13.48
N GLU A 77 3.03 0.81 -14.00
CA GLU A 77 3.51 0.83 -15.38
C GLU A 77 2.29 0.93 -16.29
N ILE A 78 2.06 2.13 -16.81
CA ILE A 78 1.02 2.36 -17.81
C ILE A 78 1.55 1.65 -19.04
N VAL A 79 1.15 0.39 -19.22
CA VAL A 79 1.40 -0.37 -20.44
C VAL A 79 0.99 0.54 -21.58
N GLN A 80 1.99 1.07 -22.30
CA GLN A 80 1.76 2.03 -23.36
C GLN A 80 0.75 1.37 -24.29
N LYS A 81 -0.44 1.98 -24.40
CA LYS A 81 -1.49 1.50 -25.30
C LYS A 81 -0.80 1.22 -26.63
N ALA A 82 -0.80 -0.05 -27.05
CA ALA A 82 -0.18 -0.46 -28.29
C ALA A 82 -0.57 0.56 -29.37
N PRO A 83 0.38 1.02 -30.21
CA PRO A 83 0.10 2.06 -31.18
C PRO A 83 -1.12 1.62 -31.98
N VAL A 84 -2.19 2.43 -31.89
CA VAL A 84 -3.44 2.20 -32.60
C VAL A 84 -3.05 2.16 -34.08
N LYS A 85 -3.07 0.95 -34.66
CA LYS A 85 -2.87 0.77 -36.09
C LYS A 85 -3.86 1.69 -36.80
N PRO A 86 -3.46 2.54 -37.75
CA PRO A 86 -4.37 3.49 -38.37
C PRO A 86 -5.56 2.71 -38.94
N GLN A 87 -6.72 2.93 -38.33
CA GLN A 87 -7.99 2.38 -38.79
C GLN A 87 -8.23 2.93 -40.19
N GLN A 88 -8.37 2.02 -41.16
CA GLN A 88 -8.76 2.36 -42.52
C GLN A 88 -10.04 3.19 -42.52
N ALA A 89 -10.18 4.06 -43.54
CA ALA A 89 -11.19 5.10 -43.67
C ALA A 89 -12.61 4.69 -43.23
N PRO A 90 -13.38 5.60 -42.61
CA PRO A 90 -14.67 5.28 -42.01
C PRO A 90 -15.72 4.89 -43.06
N GLY A 91 -16.23 3.67 -42.96
CA GLY A 91 -17.51 3.28 -43.55
C GLY A 91 -18.69 4.02 -42.88
N PRO A 92 -19.89 4.00 -43.49
CA PRO A 92 -21.03 4.81 -43.05
C PRO A 92 -21.42 4.54 -41.60
N LYS A 93 -21.49 5.63 -40.81
CA LYS A 93 -21.69 5.64 -39.36
C LYS A 93 -23.07 5.08 -39.00
N LYS A 94 -23.12 3.94 -38.32
CA LYS A 94 -24.32 3.56 -37.54
C LYS A 94 -24.40 4.47 -36.31
N ALA A 95 -25.63 4.91 -35.99
CA ALA A 95 -25.92 5.87 -34.92
C ALA A 95 -25.14 5.52 -33.64
N GLN A 96 -24.40 6.51 -33.12
CA GLN A 96 -23.62 6.38 -31.90
C GLN A 96 -24.58 6.01 -30.77
N ALA A 97 -24.47 4.77 -30.27
CA ALA A 97 -25.10 4.39 -29.02
C ALA A 97 -24.66 5.40 -27.96
N ASN A 98 -25.66 5.99 -27.30
CA ASN A 98 -25.53 7.08 -26.36
C ASN A 98 -24.70 6.59 -25.14
N MET A 99 -23.38 6.68 -25.23
CA MET A 99 -22.46 6.30 -24.16
C MET A 99 -22.50 7.36 -23.06
N ARG A 100 -23.62 7.43 -22.36
CA ARG A 100 -23.75 8.26 -21.16
C ARG A 100 -22.98 7.58 -20.03
N ASN A 101 -22.20 8.37 -19.29
CA ASN A 101 -21.40 7.90 -18.16
C ASN A 101 -22.33 7.20 -17.13
N ARG A 102 -22.09 5.92 -16.84
CA ARG A 102 -22.91 5.10 -15.93
C ARG A 102 -22.89 5.60 -14.48
N PHE A 103 -21.90 6.41 -14.12
CA PHE A 103 -21.78 7.00 -12.80
C PHE A 103 -22.50 8.35 -12.70
N ALA A 104 -23.13 8.83 -13.79
CA ALA A 104 -23.88 10.08 -13.79
C ALA A 104 -25.08 10.06 -12.83
N THR A 105 -25.60 8.87 -12.49
CA THR A 105 -26.65 8.68 -11.47
C THR A 105 -26.18 8.85 -10.03
N LEU A 106 -24.87 8.90 -9.79
CA LEU A 106 -24.28 9.11 -8.46
C LEU A 106 -23.89 10.57 -8.22
N ARG A 107 -24.34 11.50 -9.07
CA ARG A 107 -24.27 12.93 -8.75
C ARG A 107 -25.29 13.20 -7.66
N LEU A 108 -24.82 13.43 -6.44
CA LEU A 108 -25.60 14.13 -5.44
C LEU A 108 -25.57 15.60 -5.87
N ASP A 109 -26.68 16.07 -6.44
CA ASP A 109 -26.88 17.49 -6.66
C ASP A 109 -27.03 18.12 -5.26
N ASP A 110 -26.03 18.90 -4.87
CA ASP A 110 -25.95 19.65 -3.62
C ASP A 110 -26.73 20.97 -3.80
N ASP A 111 -28.05 20.87 -3.82
CA ASP A 111 -28.94 22.03 -3.64
C ASP A 111 -29.54 21.94 -2.22
N ASP A 112 -28.70 22.21 -1.22
CA ASP A 112 -29.15 22.57 0.13
C ASP A 112 -29.47 24.09 0.11
N ASP A 113 -30.74 24.42 -0.14
CA ASP A 113 -31.28 25.74 0.20
C ASP A 113 -31.47 25.83 1.73
N GLU A 114 -30.65 26.66 2.34
CA GLU A 114 -30.61 27.07 3.75
C GLU A 114 -31.99 27.15 4.45
N THR A 115 -32.16 26.38 5.53
CA THR A 115 -33.12 26.72 6.59
C THR A 115 -32.37 27.00 7.89
N ASP A 116 -32.35 28.29 8.24
CA ASP A 116 -31.71 28.92 9.39
C ASP A 116 -32.47 28.57 10.69
N ASP A 117 -32.22 27.36 11.24
CA ASP A 117 -32.70 26.99 12.58
C ASP A 117 -31.61 27.25 13.63
N LYS A 118 -31.75 28.40 14.32
CA LYS A 118 -31.02 28.73 15.56
C LYS A 118 -31.15 27.58 16.57
N PHE A 119 -30.07 26.83 16.80
CA PHE A 119 -29.88 26.07 18.02
C PHE A 119 -28.75 26.69 18.84
N ASP A 120 -29.14 27.34 19.93
CA ASP A 120 -28.24 27.87 20.95
C ASP A 120 -27.63 26.66 21.70
N THR A 121 -26.32 26.44 21.55
CA THR A 121 -25.58 25.53 22.42
C THR A 121 -24.20 26.12 22.66
N SER A 122 -24.10 26.86 23.77
CA SER A 122 -22.84 27.11 24.46
C SER A 122 -22.07 25.80 24.64
N SER A 123 -20.85 25.74 24.12
CA SER A 123 -19.79 24.85 24.59
C SER A 123 -18.43 25.43 24.20
N GLU A 124 -17.72 25.88 25.22
CA GLU A 124 -16.42 26.53 25.18
C GLU A 124 -15.31 25.68 24.55
N LEU A 125 -14.54 26.33 23.67
CA LEU A 125 -13.07 26.32 23.55
C LEU A 125 -12.28 25.05 23.97
N ARG A 126 -11.59 24.45 22.99
CA ARG A 126 -10.11 24.36 23.03
C ARG A 126 -9.48 24.07 21.67
N SER A 127 -8.89 25.09 21.06
CA SER A 127 -7.95 24.93 19.94
C SER A 127 -6.62 24.35 20.47
N PRO A 128 -5.94 23.46 19.73
CA PRO A 128 -4.60 23.00 20.11
C PRO A 128 -3.57 24.13 19.85
N SER A 129 -2.86 24.55 20.90
CA SER A 129 -1.77 25.53 20.81
C SER A 129 -0.64 25.00 19.91
N THR A 130 -0.27 25.80 18.92
CA THR A 130 1.01 25.70 18.23
C THR A 130 2.11 26.24 19.14
N VAL A 131 3.05 25.39 19.53
CA VAL A 131 4.28 25.81 20.21
C VAL A 131 5.29 26.24 19.16
N ASN A 132 5.52 27.54 19.03
CA ASN A 132 6.67 28.06 18.29
C ASN A 132 7.90 27.95 19.17
N VAL A 133 8.84 27.10 18.78
CA VAL A 133 10.21 27.06 19.31
C VAL A 133 11.00 28.15 18.60
N THR A 134 11.62 29.04 19.35
CA THR A 134 12.71 29.89 18.85
C THR A 134 13.81 29.96 19.91
N ALA A 135 15.04 30.00 19.40
CA ALA A 135 16.32 29.78 20.08
C ALA A 135 16.63 30.74 21.24
#